data_AF-A0A1X9LRR8-F1
#
_entry.id   AF-A0A1X9LRR8-F1
#
_cell.length_a   1.000
_cell.length_b   1.000
_cell.length_c   1.000
_cell.angle_alpha   90.00
_cell.angle_beta   90.00
_cell.angle_gamma   90.00
#
_symmetry.space_group_name_H-M   'P 1'
#
loop_
_entity.id
_entity.type
_entity.pdbx_description
1 polymer ?
#
loop_
_entity_poly.entity_id
_entity_poly.type
_entity_poly.pdbx_seq_one_letter_code
_entity_poly.pdbx_strand_id
1 'polypeptide(L)'
;MSKKIDAALKALVKALEKHADAVSDSSASKQKVVRAAARVRSAATTYASVTYAKAHTESPFTDIVDPKLPDDTLASLRAERDALKAKKSATSK
;
A
#
# COMPACT_ATOMS: atom_id res chain seq x y z
N MET A 1 -8.01 2.70 -27.63
CA MET A 1 -7.61 2.52 -26.22
C MET A 1 -6.39 1.61 -26.15
N SER A 2 -5.41 1.94 -25.30
CA SER A 2 -4.21 1.11 -25.12
C SER A 2 -4.58 -0.14 -24.32
N LYS A 3 -4.46 -1.33 -24.92
CA LYS A 3 -4.76 -2.63 -24.26
C LYS A 3 -4.09 -2.78 -22.89
N LYS A 4 -2.93 -2.14 -22.68
CA LYS A 4 -2.20 -2.15 -21.40
C LYS A 4 -2.87 -1.28 -20.34
N ILE A 5 -3.36 -0.10 -20.72
CA ILE A 5 -4.11 0.78 -19.79
C ILE A 5 -5.42 0.10 -19.41
N ASP A 6 -6.14 -0.48 -20.37
CA ASP A 6 -7.40 -1.19 -20.11
C ASP A 6 -7.20 -2.39 -19.16
N ALA A 7 -6.14 -3.17 -19.38
CA ALA A 7 -5.79 -4.28 -18.49
C ALA A 7 -5.44 -3.81 -17.07
N ALA A 8 -4.67 -2.73 -16.94
CA ALA A 8 -4.30 -2.16 -15.64
C ALA A 8 -5.53 -1.58 -14.91
N LEU A 9 -6.42 -0.90 -15.63
CA LEU A 9 -7.68 -0.40 -15.09
C LEU A 9 -8.56 -1.54 -14.59
N LYS A 10 -8.72 -2.61 -15.38
CA LYS A 10 -9.51 -3.78 -14.99
C LYS A 10 -8.93 -4.47 -13.75
N ALA A 11 -7.61 -4.51 -13.62
CA ALA A 11 -6.94 -5.04 -12.43
C ALA A 11 -7.19 -4.16 -11.20
N LEU A 12 -7.16 -2.83 -11.35
CA LEU A 12 -7.47 -1.88 -10.28
C LEU A 12 -8.93 -2.00 -9.81
N VAL A 13 -9.89 -2.03 -10.73
CA VAL A 13 -11.32 -2.22 -10.40
C VAL A 13 -11.53 -3.52 -9.61
N LYS A 14 -10.95 -4.62 -10.08
CA LYS A 14 -11.03 -5.92 -9.38
C LYS A 14 -10.41 -5.89 -7.98
N ALA A 15 -9.36 -5.09 -7.77
CA ALA A 15 -8.76 -4.94 -6.45
C ALA A 15 -9.67 -4.13 -5.51
N LEU A 16 -10.33 -3.09 -6.01
CA LEU A 16 -11.30 -2.29 -5.26
C LEU A 16 -12.52 -3.11 -4.85
N GLU A 17 -13.10 -3.87 -5.78
CA GLU A 17 -14.22 -4.80 -5.49
C GLU A 17 -13.86 -5.76 -4.36
N LYS A 18 -12.71 -6.44 -4.47
CA LYS A 18 -12.24 -7.37 -3.44
C LYS A 18 -11.97 -6.71 -2.08
N HIS A 19 -11.57 -5.45 -2.07
CA HIS A 19 -11.38 -4.70 -0.84
C HIS A 19 -12.73 -4.34 -0.23
N ALA A 20 -13.69 -3.87 -1.03
CA ALA A 20 -15.05 -3.62 -0.58
C ALA A 20 -15.65 -4.90 0.03
N ASP A 21 -15.58 -6.03 -0.68
CA ASP A 21 -16.05 -7.34 -0.18
C ASP A 21 -15.40 -7.71 1.16
N ALA A 22 -14.09 -7.51 1.29
CA ALA A 22 -13.37 -7.84 2.51
C ALA A 22 -13.73 -6.94 3.69
N VAL A 23 -14.10 -5.68 3.45
CA VAL A 23 -14.48 -4.71 4.49
C VAL A 23 -15.96 -4.84 4.87
N SER A 24 -16.82 -5.19 3.91
CA SER A 24 -18.25 -5.42 4.15
C SER A 24 -18.53 -6.77 4.82
N ASP A 25 -17.63 -7.73 4.69
CA ASP A 25 -17.72 -9.04 5.33
C ASP A 25 -17.39 -8.93 6.83
N SER A 26 -18.42 -8.93 7.68
CA SER A 26 -18.27 -8.85 9.14
C SER A 26 -17.50 -10.02 9.75
N SER A 27 -17.34 -11.13 9.02
CA SER A 27 -16.55 -12.29 9.42
C SER A 27 -15.08 -12.22 8.96
N ALA A 28 -14.72 -11.23 8.14
CA ALA A 28 -13.37 -11.08 7.63
C ALA A 28 -12.37 -10.77 8.74
N SER A 29 -11.23 -11.45 8.72
CA SER A 29 -10.13 -11.11 9.62
C SER A 29 -9.51 -9.76 9.24
N LYS A 30 -9.03 -9.01 10.25
CA LYS A 30 -8.28 -7.75 10.04
C LYS A 30 -7.14 -7.93 9.04
N GLN A 31 -6.47 -9.08 9.06
CA GLN A 31 -5.38 -9.39 8.14
C GLN A 31 -5.86 -9.56 6.69
N LYS A 32 -7.06 -10.10 6.45
CA LYS A 32 -7.68 -10.19 5.11
C LYS A 32 -7.94 -8.79 4.55
N VAL A 33 -8.49 -7.89 5.35
CA VAL A 33 -8.73 -6.50 4.99
C VAL A 33 -7.41 -5.78 4.66
N VAL A 34 -6.40 -5.88 5.52
CA VAL A 34 -5.09 -5.26 5.29
C VAL A 34 -4.43 -5.77 4.01
N ARG A 35 -4.50 -7.08 3.74
CA ARG A 35 -3.97 -7.66 2.49
C ARG A 35 -4.74 -7.17 1.26
N ALA A 36 -6.06 -7.03 1.36
CA ALA A 36 -6.87 -6.48 0.28
C ALA A 36 -6.52 -5.01 0.01
N ALA A 37 -6.33 -4.20 1.04
CA ALA A 37 -5.90 -2.81 0.92
C ALA A 37 -4.50 -2.70 0.28
N ALA A 38 -3.56 -3.58 0.63
CA ALA A 38 -2.24 -3.62 0.00
C ALA A 38 -2.32 -3.93 -1.51
N ARG A 39 -3.26 -4.79 -1.93
CA ARG A 39 -3.50 -5.10 -3.35
C ARG A 39 -4.08 -3.91 -4.10
N VAL A 40 -4.99 -3.14 -3.49
CA VAL A 40 -5.51 -1.89 -4.08
C VAL A 40 -4.38 -0.91 -4.34
N ARG A 41 -3.51 -0.65 -3.34
CA ARG A 41 -2.35 0.24 -3.50
C ARG A 41 -1.45 -0.20 -4.66
N SER A 42 -1.09 -1.48 -4.71
CA SER A 42 -0.24 -2.02 -5.78
C SER A 42 -0.87 -1.88 -7.18
N ALA A 43 -2.18 -2.15 -7.30
CA ALA A 43 -2.88 -2.00 -8.57
C ALA A 43 -2.99 -0.53 -9.00
N ALA A 44 -3.20 0.39 -8.04
CA ALA A 44 -3.26 1.83 -8.30
C ALA A 44 -1.90 2.36 -8.79
N THR A 45 -0.80 1.99 -8.15
CA THR A 45 0.57 2.32 -8.61
C THR A 45 0.84 1.76 -10.00
N THR A 46 0.39 0.54 -10.28
CA THR A 46 0.55 -0.08 -11.61
C THR A 46 -0.23 0.68 -12.68
N TYR A 47 -1.49 1.04 -12.41
CA TYR A 47 -2.29 1.83 -13.33
C TYR A 47 -1.68 3.21 -13.59
N ALA A 48 -1.26 3.92 -12.54
CA ALA A 48 -0.61 5.23 -12.65
C ALA A 48 0.67 5.16 -13.49
N SER A 49 1.54 4.18 -13.23
CA SER A 49 2.80 4.01 -13.99
C SER A 49 2.56 3.67 -15.46
N VAL A 50 1.61 2.79 -15.78
CA VAL A 50 1.27 2.44 -17.16
C VAL A 50 0.66 3.64 -17.90
N THR A 51 -0.18 4.42 -17.21
CA THR A 51 -0.81 5.62 -17.78
C THR A 51 0.23 6.70 -18.03
N TYR A 52 1.11 6.98 -17.08
CA TYR A 52 2.22 7.93 -17.26
C TYR A 52 3.13 7.52 -18.41
N ALA A 53 3.54 6.24 -18.48
CA ALA A 53 4.42 5.75 -19.54
C ALA A 53 3.80 5.79 -20.95
N LYS A 54 2.47 5.93 -21.06
CA LYS A 54 1.76 5.92 -22.36
C LYS A 54 1.13 7.24 -22.74
N ALA A 55 0.65 8.01 -21.78
CA ALA A 55 -0.08 9.26 -21.99
C ALA A 55 0.65 10.46 -21.39
N HIS A 56 1.78 10.26 -20.71
CA HIS A 56 2.52 11.30 -19.97
C HIS A 56 1.63 12.09 -19.00
N THR A 57 0.53 11.48 -18.56
CA THR A 57 -0.40 12.05 -17.60
C THR A 57 0.05 11.66 -16.20
N GLU A 58 0.05 12.63 -15.28
CA GLU A 58 0.38 12.39 -13.88
C GLU A 58 -0.58 11.40 -13.22
N SER A 59 -0.15 10.85 -12.08
CA SER A 59 -0.96 9.91 -11.31
C SER A 59 -2.24 10.60 -10.81
N PRO A 60 -3.43 10.03 -11.00
CA PRO A 60 -4.68 10.58 -10.44
C PRO A 60 -4.81 10.36 -8.92
N PHE A 61 -3.79 9.79 -8.27
CA PHE A 61 -3.81 9.40 -6.86
C PHE A 61 -2.84 10.21 -5.99
N THR A 62 -2.37 11.36 -6.47
CA THR A 62 -1.42 12.24 -5.76
C THR A 62 -1.97 12.79 -4.44
N ASP A 63 -3.28 12.98 -4.38
CA ASP A 63 -3.94 13.63 -3.24
C ASP A 63 -4.34 12.61 -2.16
N ILE A 64 -4.11 11.31 -2.42
CA ILE A 64 -4.37 10.26 -1.45
C ILE A 64 -3.20 10.24 -0.46
N VAL A 65 -3.42 10.84 0.71
CA VAL A 65 -2.51 10.75 1.86
C VAL A 65 -2.32 9.27 2.20
N ASP A 66 -1.10 8.73 2.12
CA ASP A 66 -0.84 7.39 2.64
C ASP A 66 -0.96 7.46 4.16
N PRO A 67 -1.92 6.76 4.80
CA PRO A 67 -2.08 6.78 6.26
C PRO A 67 -0.92 6.11 7.00
N LYS A 68 0.16 5.73 6.29
CA LYS A 68 1.39 5.29 6.93
C LYS A 68 2.05 6.48 7.62
N LEU A 69 2.75 6.18 8.70
CA LEU A 69 3.56 7.17 9.39
C LEU A 69 4.55 7.80 8.39
N PRO A 70 4.75 9.12 8.47
CA PRO A 70 5.73 9.79 7.62
C PRO A 70 7.12 9.17 7.86
N ASP A 71 7.95 9.21 6.81
CA ASP A 71 9.20 8.44 6.75
C ASP A 71 10.19 8.83 7.87
N ASP A 72 10.15 10.08 8.31
CA ASP A 72 10.89 10.61 9.45
C ASP A 72 10.51 9.90 10.76
N THR A 73 9.22 9.67 10.97
CA THR A 73 8.67 9.01 12.15
C THR A 73 8.98 7.51 12.10
N LEU A 74 8.89 6.89 10.92
CA LEU A 74 9.31 5.50 10.73
C LEU A 74 10.81 5.32 10.99
N ALA A 75 11.66 6.28 10.59
CA ALA A 75 13.09 6.25 10.85
C ALA A 75 13.39 6.34 12.36
N SER A 76 12.74 7.28 13.06
CA SER A 76 12.85 7.43 14.52
C SER A 76 12.44 6.15 15.26
N LEU A 77 11.30 5.55 14.92
CA LEU A 77 10.83 4.31 15.55
C LEU A 77 11.77 3.12 15.29
N ARG A 78 12.40 3.05 14.11
CA ARG A 78 13.42 2.03 13.81
C ARG A 78 14.66 2.21 14.67
N ALA A 79 15.14 3.44 14.80
CA ALA A 79 16.30 3.76 15.65
C ALA A 79 16.04 3.41 17.12
N GLU A 80 14.86 3.76 17.64
CA GLU A 80 14.47 3.40 19.01
C GLU A 80 14.42 1.87 19.23
N ARG A 81 13.80 1.13 18.31
CA ARG A 81 13.78 -0.34 18.35
C ARG A 81 15.19 -0.92 18.37
N ASP A 82 16.08 -0.40 17.54
CA ASP A 82 17.44 -0.92 17.40
C ASP A 82 18.28 -0.59 18.65
N ALA A 83 18.07 0.58 19.27
CA ALA A 83 18.64 0.93 20.57
C ALA A 83 18.13 -0.01 21.70
N LEU A 84 16.84 -0.35 21.72
CA LEU A 84 16.28 -1.29 22.70
C LEU A 84 16.85 -2.70 22.54
N LYS A 85 17.08 -3.16 21.30
CA LYS A 85 17.74 -4.44 21.02
C LYS A 85 19.17 -4.45 21.55
N ALA A 86 19.95 -3.40 21.26
CA ALA A 86 21.32 -3.27 21.74
C ALA A 86 21.37 -3.25 23.28
N LYS A 87 20.44 -2.54 23.92
CA LYS A 87 20.33 -2.49 25.38
C LYS A 87 19.99 -3.85 25.99
N LYS A 88 19.04 -4.59 25.41
CA LYS A 88 18.72 -5.96 25.85
C LYS A 88 19.90 -6.92 25.72
N SER A 89 20.68 -6.84 24.65
CA SER A 89 21.89 -7.68 24.51
C SER A 89 22.99 -7.31 25.51
N ALA A 90 23.05 -6.06 25.96
CA ALA A 90 24.01 -5.60 26.95
C ALA A 90 23.65 -6.00 28.39
N THR A 91 22.37 -6.21 28.69
CA THR A 91 21.88 -6.60 30.04
C THR A 91 21.84 -8.13 30.24
N SER A 92 22.07 -8.92 29.18
CA SER A 92 22.06 -10.40 29.20
C SER A 92 23.47 -11.01 29.32
N LYS A 93 24.48 -10.21 29.67
CA LYS A 93 25.88 -10.60 29.77
C LYS A 93 26.38 -10.31 31.19
#